data_AF-A0A7Y6F381-F1
#
_entry.id   AF-A0A7Y6F381-F1
#
_cell.length_a   1.000
_cell.length_b   1.000
_cell.length_c   1.000
_cell.angle_alpha   90.00
_cell.angle_beta   90.00
_cell.angle_gamma   90.00
#
_symmetry.space_group_name_H-M   'P 1'
#
loop_
_entity.id
_entity.type
_entity.pdbx_description
1 polymer ?
#
loop_
_entity_poly.entity_id
_entity_poly.type
_entity_poly.pdbx_seq_one_letter_code
_entity_poly.pdbx_strand_id
1 'polypeptide(L)'
;MRIGIIGAGNIGGNLTRRLTALGHQVTVANSRSPETLSALTDETGATAAEAAHAADGAELVIVTVPLKNVPDLPKGFLEGAVPGAVVIDTNNYYPQQRDGRIDAIEDGLPESRWVSAQIGHPVVKAFNGTYAQDLLDRPTAPGTPHRHALPVAGDDPAAKQVVRDLIDALGFDTVDTGTLDDSWRQQPGTPVYGSRGDAEEVRRLLDAAQPERPAEFRA
;
A
#
# COMPACT_ATOMS: atom_id res chain seq x y z
N MET A 1 8.99 -5.12 14.13
CA MET A 1 9.21 -5.99 12.94
C MET A 1 10.23 -5.36 12.02
N ARG A 2 10.85 -6.16 11.15
CA ARG A 2 11.67 -5.71 10.02
C ARG A 2 10.78 -5.45 8.81
N ILE A 3 10.80 -4.24 8.27
CA ILE A 3 9.93 -3.81 7.17
C ILE A 3 10.76 -3.30 6.01
N GLY A 4 10.55 -3.87 4.83
CA GLY A 4 11.10 -3.37 3.57
C GLY A 4 10.11 -2.42 2.88
N ILE A 5 10.57 -1.28 2.38
CA ILE A 5 9.73 -0.33 1.63
C ILE A 5 10.36 -0.07 0.26
N ILE A 6 9.60 -0.35 -0.79
CA ILE A 6 10.02 -0.15 -2.18
C ILE A 6 9.23 1.02 -2.75
N GLY A 7 9.93 2.13 -2.91
CA GLY A 7 9.38 3.44 -3.25
C GLY A 7 9.42 4.37 -2.04
N ALA A 8 10.15 5.49 -2.18
CA ALA A 8 10.25 6.53 -1.15
C ALA A 8 9.58 7.84 -1.58
N GLY A 9 8.49 7.75 -2.35
CA GLY A 9 7.64 8.89 -2.66
C GLY A 9 6.84 9.36 -1.44
N ASN A 10 5.79 10.15 -1.66
CA ASN A 10 5.00 10.72 -0.55
C ASN A 10 4.47 9.66 0.44
N ILE A 11 3.90 8.56 -0.06
CA ILE A 11 3.38 7.47 0.79
C ILE A 11 4.53 6.74 1.48
N GLY A 12 5.48 6.20 0.71
CA GLY A 12 6.58 5.41 1.27
C GLY A 12 7.48 6.18 2.25
N GLY A 13 7.76 7.46 1.99
CA GLY A 13 8.50 8.32 2.91
C GLY A 13 7.75 8.57 4.22
N ASN A 14 6.44 8.80 4.17
CA ASN A 14 5.63 8.98 5.38
C ASN A 14 5.44 7.67 6.14
N LEU A 15 5.25 6.54 5.46
CA LEU A 15 5.25 5.22 6.09
C LEU A 15 6.60 4.92 6.74
N THR A 16 7.73 5.28 6.11
CA THR A 16 9.06 5.16 6.72
C THR A 16 9.10 5.91 8.06
N ARG A 17 8.74 7.20 8.08
CA ARG A 17 8.68 8.02 9.31
C ARG A 17 7.81 7.42 10.40
N ARG A 18 6.61 6.98 10.02
CA ARG A 18 5.62 6.48 10.99
C ARG A 18 6.01 5.11 11.54
N LEU A 19 6.52 4.23 10.70
CA LEU A 19 6.91 2.88 11.10
C LEU A 19 8.19 2.87 11.95
N THR A 20 9.18 3.71 11.63
CA THR A 20 10.35 3.85 12.52
C THR A 20 9.97 4.48 13.87
N ALA A 21 9.07 5.47 13.89
CA ALA A 21 8.56 6.06 15.12
C ALA A 21 7.81 5.06 16.03
N LEU A 22 7.19 4.03 15.43
CA LEU A 22 6.59 2.90 16.15
C LEU A 22 7.62 1.84 16.60
N GLY A 23 8.91 2.03 16.33
CA GLY A 23 9.99 1.12 16.72
C GLY A 23 10.25 -0.04 15.75
N HIS A 24 9.72 0.01 14.53
CA HIS A 24 10.07 -0.97 13.49
C HIS A 24 11.45 -0.69 12.89
N GLN A 25 12.14 -1.74 12.47
CA GLN A 25 13.38 -1.63 11.70
C GLN A 25 12.99 -1.50 10.23
N VAL A 26 13.22 -0.33 9.63
CA VAL A 26 12.78 -0.04 8.26
C VAL A 26 13.99 0.03 7.32
N THR A 27 13.94 -0.76 6.27
CA THR A 27 14.82 -0.63 5.10
C THR A 27 14.01 -0.02 3.96
N VAL A 28 14.47 1.10 3.42
CA VAL A 28 13.75 1.86 2.38
C VAL A 28 14.59 1.99 1.12
N ALA A 29 13.95 1.82 -0.03
CA ALA A 29 14.55 2.00 -1.34
C ALA A 29 13.70 2.93 -2.22
N ASN A 30 14.36 3.56 -3.20
CA ASN A 30 13.70 4.27 -4.29
C ASN A 30 14.30 3.81 -5.64
N SER A 31 13.90 4.45 -6.75
CA SER A 31 14.40 4.09 -8.09
C SER A 31 15.80 4.64 -8.41
N ARG A 32 16.43 5.34 -7.47
CA ARG A 32 17.76 5.95 -7.58
C ARG A 32 18.69 5.25 -6.58
N SER A 33 19.90 5.75 -6.45
CA SER A 33 20.86 5.20 -5.51
C SER A 33 20.48 5.49 -4.04
N PRO A 34 20.87 4.63 -3.08
CA PRO A 34 20.52 4.77 -1.67
C PRO A 34 20.91 6.11 -1.05
N GLU A 35 22.00 6.74 -1.52
CA GLU A 35 22.49 8.02 -1.02
C GLU A 35 21.49 9.16 -1.24
N THR A 36 20.59 9.03 -2.20
CA THR A 36 19.50 10.01 -2.44
C THR A 36 18.46 10.03 -1.32
N LEU A 37 18.51 9.08 -0.39
CA LEU A 37 17.63 8.97 0.77
C LEU A 37 18.27 9.47 2.06
N SER A 38 19.48 10.04 2.02
CA SER A 38 20.22 10.48 3.22
C SER A 38 19.39 11.33 4.18
N ALA A 39 18.67 12.33 3.66
CA ALA A 39 17.80 13.16 4.49
C ALA A 39 16.71 12.36 5.21
N LEU A 40 16.11 11.37 4.54
CA LEU A 40 15.08 10.51 5.16
C LEU A 40 15.69 9.57 6.19
N THR A 41 16.86 8.98 5.91
CA THR A 41 17.54 8.08 6.85
C THR A 41 18.08 8.81 8.08
N ASP A 42 18.63 10.02 7.89
CA ASP A 42 19.12 10.87 8.98
C ASP A 42 17.96 11.32 9.90
N GLU A 43 16.80 11.62 9.31
CA GLU A 43 15.60 11.98 10.05
C GLU A 43 15.03 10.80 10.86
N THR A 44 14.98 9.62 10.25
CA THR A 44 14.14 8.52 10.76
C THR A 44 14.91 7.38 11.42
N GLY A 45 16.22 7.30 11.20
CA GLY A 45 17.04 6.13 11.56
C GLY A 45 16.78 4.89 10.67
N ALA A 46 16.01 5.02 9.58
CA ALA A 46 15.84 3.94 8.61
C ALA A 46 17.15 3.65 7.87
N THR A 47 17.25 2.44 7.31
CA THR A 47 18.37 2.05 6.44
C THR A 47 17.98 2.26 4.98
N ALA A 48 18.81 2.98 4.21
CA ALA A 48 18.63 3.04 2.76
C ALA A 48 19.29 1.83 2.11
N ALA A 49 18.62 1.23 1.13
CA ALA A 49 19.14 0.13 0.33
C ALA A 49 18.79 0.30 -1.14
N GLU A 50 19.47 -0.46 -2.00
CA GLU A 50 19.01 -0.64 -3.37
C GLU A 50 17.68 -1.40 -3.36
N ALA A 51 16.82 -1.16 -4.35
CA ALA A 51 15.49 -1.80 -4.41
C ALA A 51 15.56 -3.34 -4.40
N ALA A 52 16.64 -3.93 -4.92
CA ALA A 52 16.85 -5.38 -4.91
C ALA A 52 17.06 -5.96 -3.50
N HIS A 53 17.50 -5.14 -2.55
CA HIS A 53 17.87 -5.53 -1.18
C HIS A 53 16.91 -4.97 -0.12
N ALA A 54 15.89 -4.21 -0.53
CA ALA A 54 14.96 -3.59 0.40
C ALA A 54 14.16 -4.61 1.22
N ALA A 55 13.95 -5.82 0.69
CA ALA A 55 13.23 -6.88 1.37
C ALA A 55 14.13 -7.83 2.17
N ASP A 56 15.45 -7.65 2.18
CA ASP A 56 16.37 -8.60 2.83
C ASP A 56 16.09 -8.70 4.34
N GLY A 57 15.71 -9.90 4.77
CA GLY A 57 15.29 -10.20 6.14
C GLY A 57 13.94 -9.60 6.55
N ALA A 58 13.21 -8.93 5.65
CA ALA A 58 11.94 -8.28 5.97
C ALA A 58 10.85 -9.31 6.31
N GLU A 59 10.07 -9.01 7.35
CA GLU A 59 8.85 -9.74 7.74
C GLU A 59 7.62 -9.21 7.00
N LEU A 60 7.69 -7.96 6.57
CA LEU A 60 6.66 -7.28 5.80
C LEU A 60 7.32 -6.37 4.76
N VAL A 61 6.81 -6.36 3.54
CA VAL A 61 7.30 -5.52 2.44
C VAL A 61 6.17 -4.63 1.95
N ILE A 62 6.43 -3.35 1.71
CA ILE A 62 5.47 -2.38 1.18
C ILE A 62 5.91 -1.98 -0.23
N VAL A 63 5.09 -2.27 -1.23
CA VAL A 63 5.31 -1.87 -2.61
C VAL A 63 4.47 -0.63 -2.90
N THR A 64 5.15 0.51 -3.07
CA THR A 64 4.54 1.85 -3.22
C THR A 64 5.20 2.65 -4.35
N VAL A 65 5.43 2.00 -5.48
CA VAL A 65 5.89 2.63 -6.74
C VAL A 65 4.71 2.98 -7.64
N PRO A 66 4.87 3.79 -8.72
CA PRO A 66 3.85 3.90 -9.76
C PRO A 66 3.49 2.53 -10.35
N LEU A 67 2.20 2.29 -10.63
CA LEU A 67 1.73 0.97 -11.08
C LEU A 67 2.43 0.50 -12.36
N LYS A 68 2.66 1.40 -13.33
CA LYS A 68 3.41 1.06 -14.55
C LYS A 68 4.85 0.60 -14.34
N ASN A 69 5.45 0.89 -13.18
CA ASN A 69 6.83 0.53 -12.87
C ASN A 69 6.92 -0.81 -12.12
N VAL A 70 5.80 -1.43 -11.73
CA VAL A 70 5.80 -2.73 -11.04
C VAL A 70 6.49 -3.84 -11.86
N PRO A 71 6.30 -3.95 -13.19
CA PRO A 71 7.00 -4.96 -14.00
C PRO A 71 8.52 -4.75 -14.07
N ASP A 72 8.99 -3.52 -13.82
CA ASP A 72 10.41 -3.14 -13.87
C ASP A 72 11.10 -3.27 -12.51
N LEU A 73 10.41 -3.75 -11.47
CA LEU A 73 11.04 -4.04 -10.18
C LEU A 73 12.15 -5.08 -10.36
N PRO A 74 13.25 -5.00 -9.57
CA PRO A 74 14.34 -5.96 -9.68
C PRO A 74 13.83 -7.40 -9.57
N LYS A 75 14.25 -8.28 -10.47
CA LYS A 75 13.85 -9.69 -10.41
C LYS A 75 14.31 -10.30 -9.09
N GLY A 76 13.42 -11.04 -8.44
CA GLY A 76 13.73 -11.68 -7.17
C GLY A 76 13.87 -10.72 -5.99
N PHE A 77 13.41 -9.46 -6.08
CA PHE A 77 13.53 -8.50 -4.97
C PHE A 77 12.88 -8.97 -3.65
N LEU A 78 12.00 -9.97 -3.69
CA LEU A 78 11.38 -10.59 -2.51
C LEU A 78 12.14 -11.83 -2.00
N GLU A 79 13.13 -12.36 -2.72
CA GLU A 79 13.83 -13.61 -2.37
C GLU A 79 14.58 -13.50 -1.04
N GLY A 80 15.04 -12.30 -0.69
CA GLY A 80 15.68 -12.03 0.59
C GLY A 80 14.72 -11.90 1.77
N ALA A 81 13.41 -11.81 1.54
CA ALA A 81 12.42 -11.71 2.60
C ALA A 81 12.32 -13.00 3.41
N VAL A 82 11.83 -12.92 4.65
CA VAL A 82 11.59 -14.13 5.44
C VAL A 82 10.50 -14.99 4.77
N PRO A 83 10.56 -16.33 4.88
CA PRO A 83 9.49 -17.19 4.38
C PRO A 83 8.13 -16.77 4.97
N GLY A 84 7.14 -16.54 4.10
CA GLY A 84 5.81 -16.08 4.51
C GLY A 84 5.71 -14.58 4.80
N ALA A 85 6.69 -13.77 4.37
CA ALA A 85 6.61 -12.31 4.49
C ALA A 85 5.33 -11.76 3.86
N VAL A 86 4.71 -10.80 4.56
CA VAL A 86 3.49 -10.14 4.08
C VAL A 86 3.85 -9.04 3.10
N VAL A 87 3.19 -8.96 1.96
CA VAL A 87 3.40 -7.87 0.99
C VAL A 87 2.17 -6.95 0.96
N ILE A 88 2.36 -5.68 1.28
CA ILE A 88 1.34 -4.63 1.14
C ILE A 88 1.48 -3.96 -0.22
N ASP A 89 0.38 -3.90 -0.96
CA ASP A 89 0.25 -3.12 -2.19
C ASP A 89 -0.53 -1.82 -1.90
N THR A 90 0.07 -0.68 -2.22
CA THR A 90 -0.58 0.65 -2.08
C THR A 90 -0.98 1.25 -3.42
N ASN A 91 -0.91 0.49 -4.52
CA ASN A 91 -1.07 1.01 -5.87
C ASN A 91 -2.50 1.41 -6.21
N ASN A 92 -2.57 2.28 -7.22
CA ASN A 92 -3.76 2.77 -7.91
C ASN A 92 -3.45 2.85 -9.40
N TYR A 93 -4.42 2.65 -10.28
CA TYR A 93 -4.25 2.79 -11.72
C TYR A 93 -4.73 4.15 -12.23
N TYR A 94 -3.81 4.90 -12.87
CA TYR A 94 -4.09 6.18 -13.49
C TYR A 94 -3.71 6.15 -14.97
N PRO A 95 -4.58 5.62 -15.85
CA PRO A 95 -4.26 5.38 -17.25
C PRO A 95 -3.83 6.64 -18.00
N GLN A 96 -4.54 7.76 -17.79
CA GLN A 96 -4.34 8.99 -18.56
C GLN A 96 -3.20 9.84 -17.99
N GLN A 97 -3.01 9.85 -16.67
CA GLN A 97 -2.10 10.78 -15.99
C GLN A 97 -0.70 10.18 -15.77
N ARG A 98 -0.57 8.85 -15.67
CA ARG A 98 0.68 8.24 -15.20
C ARG A 98 1.04 6.93 -15.87
N ASP A 99 0.11 5.98 -15.90
CA ASP A 99 0.42 4.57 -16.12
C ASP A 99 0.30 4.12 -17.58
N GLY A 100 -0.45 4.88 -18.41
CA GLY A 100 -0.80 4.43 -19.76
C GLY A 100 -1.79 3.27 -19.73
N ARG A 101 -2.09 2.70 -20.90
CA ARG A 101 -3.03 1.58 -21.03
C ARG A 101 -2.39 0.27 -20.50
N ILE A 102 -3.11 -0.43 -19.63
CA ILE A 102 -2.77 -1.77 -19.14
C ILE A 102 -3.98 -2.67 -19.45
N ASP A 103 -3.86 -3.47 -20.51
CA ASP A 103 -5.00 -4.20 -21.09
C ASP A 103 -5.71 -5.10 -20.07
N ALA A 104 -4.97 -5.85 -19.25
CA ALA A 104 -5.57 -6.72 -18.24
C ALA A 104 -6.48 -5.96 -17.25
N ILE A 105 -6.11 -4.74 -16.87
CA ILE A 105 -6.91 -3.91 -15.95
C ILE A 105 -8.10 -3.29 -16.71
N GLU A 106 -7.89 -2.84 -17.96
CA GLU A 106 -8.96 -2.40 -18.87
C GLU A 106 -10.00 -3.49 -19.13
N ASP A 107 -9.59 -4.76 -19.15
CA ASP A 107 -10.46 -5.92 -19.32
C ASP A 107 -11.08 -6.43 -18.01
N GLY A 108 -10.90 -5.70 -16.90
CA GLY A 108 -11.61 -5.91 -15.64
C GLY A 108 -10.82 -6.58 -14.51
N LEU A 109 -9.53 -6.85 -14.69
CA LEU A 109 -8.69 -7.37 -13.59
C LEU A 109 -8.46 -6.27 -12.54
N PRO A 110 -8.73 -6.53 -11.24
CA PRO A 110 -8.39 -5.58 -10.18
C PRO A 110 -6.90 -5.25 -10.14
N GLU A 111 -6.56 -4.02 -9.83
CA GLU A 111 -5.17 -3.51 -9.84
C GLU A 111 -4.22 -4.38 -9.02
N SER A 112 -4.62 -4.74 -7.80
CA SER A 112 -3.76 -5.50 -6.89
C SER A 112 -3.65 -6.97 -7.29
N ARG A 113 -4.63 -7.50 -8.06
CA ARG A 113 -4.49 -8.80 -8.73
C ARG A 113 -3.42 -8.73 -9.81
N TRP A 114 -3.44 -7.67 -10.60
CA TRP A 114 -2.40 -7.42 -11.59
C TRP A 114 -1.02 -7.29 -10.94
N VAL A 115 -0.88 -6.51 -9.86
CA VAL A 115 0.37 -6.38 -9.09
C VAL A 115 0.85 -7.73 -8.57
N SER A 116 -0.02 -8.51 -7.93
CA SER A 116 0.30 -9.85 -7.41
C SER A 116 0.84 -10.78 -8.51
N ALA A 117 0.23 -10.74 -9.70
CA ALA A 117 0.69 -11.51 -10.86
C ALA A 117 2.05 -11.03 -11.38
N GLN A 118 2.30 -9.72 -11.43
CA GLN A 118 3.59 -9.17 -11.89
C GLN A 118 4.75 -9.55 -10.96
N ILE A 119 4.54 -9.51 -9.65
CA ILE A 119 5.59 -9.81 -8.66
C ILE A 119 5.67 -11.30 -8.28
N GLY A 120 4.70 -12.12 -8.72
CA GLY A 120 4.64 -13.55 -8.42
C GLY A 120 4.41 -13.89 -6.95
N HIS A 121 3.77 -13.00 -6.19
CA HIS A 121 3.54 -13.16 -4.75
C HIS A 121 2.16 -12.62 -4.34
N PRO A 122 1.44 -13.28 -3.41
CA PRO A 122 0.21 -12.72 -2.85
C PRO A 122 0.44 -11.35 -2.19
N VAL A 123 -0.52 -10.45 -2.30
CA VAL A 123 -0.46 -9.12 -1.68
C VAL A 123 -1.71 -8.84 -0.86
N VAL A 124 -1.63 -7.82 -0.01
CA VAL A 124 -2.76 -7.21 0.70
C VAL A 124 -2.88 -5.76 0.24
N LYS A 125 -4.03 -5.35 -0.33
CA LYS A 125 -4.26 -3.97 -0.75
C LYS A 125 -4.64 -3.12 0.45
N ALA A 126 -3.86 -2.09 0.72
CA ALA A 126 -4.13 -1.11 1.78
C ALA A 126 -3.51 0.26 1.45
N PHE A 127 -3.92 1.31 2.17
CA PHE A 127 -3.45 2.70 2.00
C PHE A 127 -3.71 3.34 0.63
N ASN A 128 -4.27 2.62 -0.34
CA ASN A 128 -4.37 3.11 -1.72
C ASN A 128 -5.28 4.34 -1.84
N GLY A 129 -6.33 4.45 -1.03
CA GLY A 129 -7.20 5.63 -0.95
C GLY A 129 -6.74 6.72 0.04
N THR A 130 -5.61 6.52 0.73
CA THR A 130 -5.14 7.42 1.79
C THR A 130 -4.27 8.53 1.19
N TYR A 131 -4.59 9.80 1.51
CA TYR A 131 -3.69 10.89 1.16
C TYR A 131 -2.40 10.80 1.98
N ALA A 132 -1.25 10.98 1.33
CA ALA A 132 0.04 10.78 2.00
C ALA A 132 0.22 11.64 3.26
N GLN A 133 -0.27 12.89 3.25
CA GLN A 133 -0.17 13.77 4.42
C GLN A 133 -1.07 13.31 5.58
N ASP A 134 -2.20 12.66 5.29
CA ASP A 134 -3.09 12.14 6.32
C ASP A 134 -2.40 11.03 7.15
N LEU A 135 -1.37 10.35 6.64
CA LEU A 135 -0.54 9.41 7.42
C LEU A 135 0.24 10.08 8.57
N LEU A 136 0.49 11.39 8.46
CA LEU A 136 1.17 12.18 9.48
C LEU A 136 0.17 12.91 10.39
N ASP A 137 -0.87 13.48 9.78
CA ASP A 137 -1.73 14.47 10.44
C ASP A 137 -2.96 13.86 11.13
N ARG A 138 -3.41 12.68 10.70
CA ARG A 138 -4.66 12.03 11.17
C ARG A 138 -4.55 10.79 12.06
N PRO A 139 -3.38 10.22 12.37
CA PRO A 139 -3.29 9.17 13.38
C PRO A 139 -3.97 9.57 14.70
N THR A 140 -4.83 8.70 15.22
CA THR A 140 -5.46 8.86 16.54
C THR A 140 -5.39 7.56 17.34
N ALA A 141 -5.50 7.67 18.67
CA ALA A 141 -5.45 6.52 19.56
C ALA A 141 -6.64 5.57 19.31
N PRO A 142 -6.46 4.25 19.52
CA PRO A 142 -7.56 3.30 19.45
C PRO A 142 -8.75 3.72 20.32
N GLY A 143 -9.97 3.56 19.80
CA GLY A 143 -11.21 3.94 20.48
C GLY A 143 -11.58 5.42 20.39
N THR A 144 -10.80 6.25 19.69
CA THR A 144 -11.19 7.64 19.39
C THR A 144 -12.48 7.66 18.57
N PRO A 145 -13.51 8.45 18.95
CA PRO A 145 -14.72 8.59 18.14
C PRO A 145 -14.39 9.09 16.73
N HIS A 146 -15.04 8.50 15.72
CA HIS A 146 -14.83 8.82 14.31
C HIS A 146 -13.38 8.66 13.82
N ARG A 147 -12.63 7.72 14.41
CA ARG A 147 -11.29 7.36 13.96
C ARG A 147 -11.33 6.95 12.49
N HIS A 148 -10.48 7.56 11.69
CA HIS A 148 -10.41 7.34 10.25
C HIS A 148 -10.10 5.85 9.98
N ALA A 149 -10.92 5.21 9.16
CA ALA A 149 -10.76 3.82 8.78
C ALA A 149 -10.22 3.64 7.37
N LEU A 150 -9.38 2.61 7.17
CA LEU A 150 -8.82 2.24 5.87
C LEU A 150 -9.38 0.88 5.42
N PRO A 151 -9.78 0.73 4.15
CA PRO A 151 -10.21 -0.56 3.62
C PRO A 151 -8.99 -1.47 3.35
N VAL A 152 -9.14 -2.76 3.64
CA VAL A 152 -8.07 -3.76 3.52
C VAL A 152 -8.59 -5.01 2.81
N ALA A 153 -8.00 -5.36 1.66
CA ALA A 153 -8.38 -6.51 0.84
C ALA A 153 -7.22 -7.51 0.73
N GLY A 154 -7.50 -8.81 0.80
CA GLY A 154 -6.48 -9.86 0.74
C GLY A 154 -7.07 -11.26 0.83
N ASP A 155 -6.43 -12.22 0.17
CA ASP A 155 -6.92 -13.61 0.15
C ASP A 155 -6.52 -14.41 1.38
N ASP A 156 -5.34 -14.13 1.93
CA ASP A 156 -4.84 -14.79 3.14
C ASP A 156 -5.33 -14.01 4.38
N PRO A 157 -6.20 -14.61 5.22
CA PRO A 157 -6.69 -13.97 6.43
C PRO A 157 -5.57 -13.64 7.44
N ALA A 158 -4.51 -14.46 7.51
CA ALA A 158 -3.41 -14.23 8.44
C ALA A 158 -2.56 -13.03 8.00
N ALA A 159 -2.19 -12.97 6.72
CA ALA A 159 -1.50 -11.81 6.15
C ALA A 159 -2.33 -10.54 6.31
N LYS A 160 -3.64 -10.61 6.04
CA LYS A 160 -4.55 -9.48 6.22
C LYS A 160 -4.60 -9.00 7.66
N GLN A 161 -4.64 -9.91 8.64
CA GLN A 161 -4.64 -9.54 10.05
C GLN A 161 -3.35 -8.80 10.45
N VAL A 162 -2.18 -9.25 10.00
CA VAL A 162 -0.91 -8.53 10.23
C VAL A 162 -0.98 -7.09 9.70
N VAL A 163 -1.52 -6.89 8.49
CA VAL A 163 -1.68 -5.54 7.91
C VAL A 163 -2.66 -4.70 8.71
N ARG A 164 -3.77 -5.29 9.16
CA ARG A 164 -4.78 -4.58 9.96
C ARG A 164 -4.24 -4.14 11.32
N ASP A 165 -3.47 -4.99 11.98
CA ASP A 165 -2.81 -4.67 13.25
C ASP A 165 -1.76 -3.55 13.07
N LEU A 166 -1.04 -3.56 11.94
CA LEU A 166 -0.09 -2.50 11.60
C LEU A 166 -0.80 -1.15 11.38
N ILE A 167 -1.94 -1.16 10.66
CA ILE A 167 -2.74 0.05 10.42
C ILE A 167 -3.34 0.59 11.74
N ASP A 168 -3.78 -0.31 12.63
CA ASP A 168 -4.23 0.07 13.98
C ASP A 168 -3.12 0.75 14.78
N ALA A 169 -1.92 0.15 14.81
CA ALA A 169 -0.76 0.75 15.48
C ALA A 169 -0.35 2.10 14.86
N LEU A 170 -0.54 2.27 13.55
CA LEU A 170 -0.28 3.53 12.83
C LEU A 170 -1.28 4.63 13.17
N GLY A 171 -2.41 4.31 13.81
CA GLY A 171 -3.39 5.28 14.29
C GLY A 171 -4.71 5.31 13.54
N PHE A 172 -5.04 4.25 12.79
CA PHE A 172 -6.25 4.18 11.98
C PHE A 172 -7.06 2.90 12.22
N ASP A 173 -8.38 2.99 12.09
CA ASP A 173 -9.23 1.79 12.06
C ASP A 173 -9.11 1.07 10.70
N THR A 174 -9.65 -0.14 10.62
CA THR A 174 -9.70 -0.90 9.36
C THR A 174 -11.06 -1.47 9.07
N VAL A 175 -11.38 -1.59 7.79
CA VAL A 175 -12.54 -2.34 7.27
C VAL A 175 -12.01 -3.45 6.38
N ASP A 176 -12.26 -4.71 6.73
CA ASP A 176 -11.97 -5.86 5.85
C ASP A 176 -12.95 -5.83 4.67
N THR A 177 -12.40 -5.78 3.46
CA THR A 177 -13.18 -5.70 2.21
C THR A 177 -13.22 -7.01 1.45
N GLY A 178 -12.75 -8.12 2.06
CA GLY A 178 -12.78 -9.45 1.48
C GLY A 178 -11.50 -9.79 0.73
N THR A 179 -11.65 -10.48 -0.39
CA THR A 179 -10.55 -11.00 -1.21
C THR A 179 -9.90 -9.89 -2.04
N LEU A 180 -8.78 -10.18 -2.69
CA LEU A 180 -8.22 -9.23 -3.66
C LEU A 180 -9.15 -8.99 -4.85
N ASP A 181 -10.05 -9.92 -5.16
CA ASP A 181 -11.06 -9.73 -6.22
C ASP A 181 -12.10 -8.69 -5.82
N ASP A 182 -12.38 -8.54 -4.52
CA ASP A 182 -13.28 -7.53 -3.98
C ASP A 182 -12.65 -6.14 -3.87
N SER A 183 -11.33 -6.04 -4.08
CA SER A 183 -10.55 -4.81 -3.92
C SER A 183 -10.88 -3.73 -4.95
N TRP A 184 -11.65 -4.05 -6.00
CA TRP A 184 -12.09 -3.05 -6.96
C TRP A 184 -12.92 -1.93 -6.31
N ARG A 185 -13.61 -2.23 -5.21
CA ARG A 185 -14.47 -1.30 -4.46
C ARG A 185 -13.73 -0.16 -3.78
N GLN A 186 -12.41 -0.28 -3.65
CA GLN A 186 -11.54 0.75 -3.06
C GLN A 186 -10.60 1.41 -4.07
N GLN A 187 -10.75 1.13 -5.37
CA GLN A 187 -9.91 1.71 -6.44
C GLN A 187 -10.29 3.17 -6.76
N PRO A 188 -9.43 3.92 -7.48
CA PRO A 188 -9.76 5.27 -7.94
C PRO A 188 -11.11 5.35 -8.65
N GLY A 189 -11.86 6.42 -8.35
CA GLY A 189 -13.19 6.66 -8.92
C GLY A 189 -14.34 5.97 -8.17
N THR A 190 -14.06 5.13 -7.17
CA THR A 190 -15.09 4.57 -6.28
C THR A 190 -15.41 5.53 -5.12
N PRO A 191 -16.60 5.45 -4.49
CA PRO A 191 -17.00 6.39 -3.45
C PRO A 191 -16.08 6.43 -2.22
N VAL A 192 -15.43 5.31 -1.87
CA VAL A 192 -14.54 5.25 -0.70
C VAL A 192 -13.16 5.86 -0.97
N TYR A 193 -12.80 6.05 -2.25
CA TYR A 193 -11.48 6.51 -2.64
C TYR A 193 -11.24 7.97 -2.19
N GLY A 194 -10.24 8.19 -1.33
CA GLY A 194 -9.99 9.49 -0.72
C GLY A 194 -10.86 9.82 0.50
N SER A 195 -11.71 8.88 0.95
CA SER A 195 -12.54 9.07 2.14
C SER A 195 -11.71 9.24 3.40
N ARG A 196 -12.21 10.09 4.30
CA ARG A 196 -11.70 10.32 5.66
C ARG A 196 -12.69 9.88 6.74
N GLY A 197 -13.65 9.05 6.35
CA GLY A 197 -14.70 8.55 7.21
C GLY A 197 -14.19 7.51 8.21
N ASP A 198 -15.02 7.24 9.21
CA ASP A 198 -14.83 6.12 10.12
C ASP A 198 -15.26 4.79 9.49
N ALA A 199 -15.19 3.71 10.27
CA ALA A 199 -15.49 2.37 9.76
C ALA A 199 -16.95 2.20 9.29
N GLU A 200 -17.92 2.95 9.83
CA GLU A 200 -19.31 2.88 9.37
C GLU A 200 -19.44 3.54 8.00
N GLU A 201 -18.90 4.75 7.86
CA GLU A 201 -18.92 5.48 6.60
C GLU A 201 -18.14 4.74 5.50
N VAL A 202 -16.97 4.19 5.82
CA VAL A 202 -16.18 3.38 4.88
C VAL A 202 -16.96 2.18 4.37
N ARG A 203 -17.66 1.43 5.24
CA ARG A 203 -18.52 0.30 4.81
C ARG A 203 -19.62 0.77 3.86
N ARG A 204 -20.31 1.84 4.23
CA ARG A 204 -21.38 2.43 3.40
C ARG A 204 -20.88 2.83 2.01
N LEU A 205 -19.69 3.43 1.93
CA LEU A 205 -19.08 3.85 0.66
C LEU A 205 -18.61 2.66 -0.19
N LEU A 206 -18.10 1.60 0.44
CA LEU A 206 -17.74 0.35 -0.24
C LEU A 206 -18.98 -0.34 -0.82
N ASP A 207 -20.09 -0.39 -0.09
CA ASP A 207 -21.34 -1.00 -0.54
C ASP A 207 -22.00 -0.19 -1.67
N ALA A 208 -21.74 1.12 -1.74
CA ALA A 208 -22.21 1.99 -2.81
C ALA A 208 -21.33 1.95 -4.08
N ALA A 209 -20.19 1.25 -4.06
CA ALA A 209 -19.29 1.18 -5.20
C ALA A 209 -19.91 0.42 -6.38
N GLN A 210 -19.65 0.91 -7.59
CA GLN A 210 -20.04 0.25 -8.83
C GLN A 210 -18.81 -0.30 -9.55
N PRO A 211 -18.90 -1.49 -10.17
CA PRO A 211 -17.75 -2.13 -10.81
C PRO A 211 -17.24 -1.37 -12.05
N GLU A 212 -18.08 -0.48 -12.59
CA GLU A 212 -17.76 0.33 -13.75
C GLU A 212 -16.86 1.52 -13.38
N ARG A 213 -15.62 1.55 -13.89
CA ARG A 213 -14.68 2.66 -13.65
C ARG A 213 -15.17 3.96 -14.32
N PRO A 214 -15.11 5.14 -13.68
CA PRO A 214 -15.42 6.40 -14.36
C PRO A 214 -14.49 6.69 -15.54
N ALA A 215 -14.95 7.49 -16.51
CA ALA A 215 -14.19 7.79 -17.74
C ALA A 215 -12.81 8.40 -17.48
N GLU A 216 -12.65 9.17 -16.41
CA GLU A 216 -11.36 9.76 -15.99
C GLU A 216 -10.31 8.71 -15.54
N PHE A 217 -10.76 7.50 -15.20
CA PHE A 217 -9.94 6.37 -14.76
C PHE A 217 -9.97 5.21 -15.76
N ARG A 218 -10.27 5.47 -17.04
CA ARG A 218 -10.11 4.53 -18.17
C ARG A 218 -9.12 5.06 -19.20
N ALA A 219 -8.53 4.16 -19.99
CA ALA A 219 -7.53 4.49 -21.02
C ALA A 219 -8.15 4.90 -22.36
#